data_AF-A0A969NR45-F1
#
_entry.id   AF-A0A969NR45-F1
#
_cell.length_a   1.000
_cell.length_b   1.000
_cell.length_c   1.000
_cell.angle_alpha   90.00
_cell.angle_beta   90.00
_cell.angle_gamma   90.00
#
_symmetry.space_group_name_H-M   'P 1'
#
loop_
_entity.id
_entity.type
_entity.pdbx_description
1 polymer ?
#
loop_
_entity_poly.entity_id
_entity_poly.type
_entity_poly.pdbx_seq_one_letter_code
_entity_poly.pdbx_strand_id
1 'polypeptide(L)'
;MNKHNINQDHSAAWIIQTWLSFAISISVTSIGIIYLPVDGWTKGFMGMGLAFTVGSTISLTKTQRDIHEAKKLTSKIEEARVEKLLTEHNHLP
;
A
#
# COMPACT_ATOMS: atom_id res chain seq x y z
N MET A 1 10.97 -22.61 19.18
CA MET A 1 10.91 -21.15 19.45
C MET A 1 9.63 -20.61 18.81
N ASN A 2 8.60 -20.31 19.61
CA ASN A 2 7.28 -19.91 19.10
C ASN A 2 7.35 -18.50 18.48
N LYS A 3 7.42 -18.41 17.14
CA LYS A 3 7.31 -17.12 16.44
C LYS A 3 5.87 -16.63 16.53
N HIS A 4 5.62 -15.65 17.41
CA HIS A 4 4.37 -14.91 17.43
C HIS A 4 4.27 -14.11 16.13
N ASN A 5 3.36 -14.51 15.23
CA ASN A 5 3.03 -13.71 14.05
C ASN A 5 2.27 -12.48 14.55
N ILE A 6 2.98 -11.39 14.86
CA ILE A 6 2.38 -10.08 15.07
C ILE A 6 1.75 -9.64 13.74
N ASN A 7 0.46 -9.90 13.56
CA ASN A 7 -0.32 -9.22 12.55
C ASN A 7 -0.38 -7.74 12.96
N GLN A 8 0.31 -6.91 12.19
CA GLN A 8 0.32 -5.47 12.35
C GLN A 8 -0.93 -4.90 11.66
N ASP A 9 -2.10 -5.24 12.20
CA ASP A 9 -3.36 -4.70 11.70
C ASP A 9 -3.57 -3.29 12.24
N HIS A 10 -3.98 -2.37 11.37
CA HIS A 10 -4.32 -1.02 11.77
C HIS A 10 -5.65 -0.99 12.53
N SER A 11 -5.76 -0.13 13.54
CA SER A 11 -7.03 0.13 14.22
C SER A 11 -8.09 0.64 13.25
N ALA A 12 -9.35 0.23 13.44
CA ALA A 12 -10.48 0.68 12.63
C ALA A 12 -10.58 2.22 12.56
N ALA A 13 -10.27 2.91 13.67
CA ALA A 13 -10.25 4.38 13.71
C ALA A 13 -9.22 4.97 12.74
N TRP A 14 -8.02 4.37 12.67
CA TRP A 14 -6.96 4.79 11.76
C TRP A 14 -7.36 4.56 10.30
N ILE A 15 -7.97 3.42 10.00
CA ILE A 15 -8.47 3.11 8.66
C ILE A 15 -9.52 4.14 8.21
N ILE A 16 -10.47 4.48 9.07
CA ILE A 16 -11.49 5.49 8.77
C ILE A 16 -10.85 6.87 8.55
N GLN A 17 -9.89 7.25 9.39
CA GLN A 17 -9.20 8.53 9.28
C GLN A 17 -8.44 8.67 7.95
N THR A 18 -7.71 7.66 7.52
CA THR A 18 -6.95 7.73 6.26
C THR A 18 -7.87 7.87 5.05
N TRP A 19 -9.00 7.15 5.04
CA TRP A 19 -10.03 7.31 4.02
C TRP A 19 -10.66 8.70 4.03
N LEU A 20 -10.97 9.24 5.21
CA LEU A 20 -11.53 10.58 5.35
C LEU A 20 -10.55 11.66 4.86
N SER A 21 -9.28 11.59 5.26
CA SER A 21 -8.25 12.52 4.80
C SER A 21 -8.06 12.47 3.30
N PHE A 22 -8.07 11.28 2.70
CA PHE A 22 -7.97 11.11 1.26
C PHE A 22 -9.16 11.74 0.52
N ALA A 23 -10.38 11.49 0.99
CA ALA A 23 -11.59 12.08 0.41
C ALA A 23 -11.56 13.62 0.52
N ILE A 24 -11.25 14.16 1.69
CA ILE A 24 -11.15 15.62 1.91
C ILE A 24 -10.09 16.23 0.99
N SER A 25 -8.92 15.60 0.85
CA SER A 25 -7.84 16.10 0.00
C SER A 25 -8.29 16.24 -1.46
N ILE A 26 -8.95 15.22 -2.01
CA ILE A 26 -9.46 15.25 -3.39
C ILE A 26 -10.56 16.31 -3.53
N SER A 27 -11.50 16.38 -2.58
CA SER A 27 -12.60 17.34 -2.60
C SER A 27 -12.11 18.79 -2.55
N VAL A 28 -11.24 19.12 -1.59
CA VAL A 28 -10.72 20.49 -1.43
C VAL A 28 -9.92 20.91 -2.67
N THR A 29 -9.08 20.02 -3.21
CA THR A 29 -8.31 20.32 -4.43
C THR A 29 -9.23 20.52 -5.63
N SER A 30 -10.24 19.66 -5.80
CA SER A 30 -11.21 19.77 -6.90
C SER A 30 -12.04 21.05 -6.82
N ILE A 31 -12.48 21.42 -5.61
CA ILE A 31 -13.14 22.70 -5.34
C ILE A 31 -12.22 23.87 -5.73
N GLY A 32 -10.95 23.83 -5.33
CA GLY A 32 -9.95 24.84 -5.70
C GLY A 32 -9.80 25.01 -7.21
N ILE A 33 -9.78 23.91 -7.97
CA ILE A 33 -9.72 23.93 -9.44
C ILE A 33 -11.00 24.56 -10.03
N ILE A 34 -12.18 24.23 -9.51
CA ILE A 34 -13.46 24.76 -10.00
C ILE A 34 -13.55 26.28 -9.80
N TYR A 35 -13.15 26.78 -8.63
CA TYR A 35 -13.22 28.20 -8.28
C TYR A 35 -12.05 29.04 -8.81
N LEU A 36 -11.05 28.42 -9.44
CA LEU A 36 -9.91 29.16 -10.01
C LEU A 36 -10.39 30.10 -11.14
N PRO A 37 -9.99 31.39 -11.15
CA PRO A 37 -10.42 32.36 -12.16
C PRO A 37 -9.58 32.24 -13.45
N VAL A 38 -9.63 31.06 -14.07
CA VAL A 38 -8.94 30.74 -15.33
C VAL A 38 -9.90 30.11 -16.33
N ASP A 39 -9.46 29.97 -17.57
CA ASP A 39 -10.23 29.33 -18.64
C ASP A 39 -10.46 27.83 -18.39
N GLY A 40 -11.45 27.27 -19.08
CA GLY A 40 -11.85 25.87 -18.92
C GLY A 40 -10.76 24.86 -19.31
N TRP A 41 -9.89 25.20 -20.26
CA TRP A 41 -8.81 24.31 -20.70
C TRP A 41 -7.74 24.16 -19.61
N THR A 42 -7.35 25.27 -18.98
CA THR A 42 -6.44 25.26 -17.83
C THR A 42 -7.01 24.43 -16.67
N LYS A 43 -8.31 24.57 -16.36
CA LYS A 43 -8.97 23.72 -15.35
C LYS A 43 -8.96 22.25 -15.72
N GLY A 44 -9.22 21.93 -17.00
CA GLY A 44 -9.15 20.59 -17.53
C GLY A 44 -7.76 19.97 -17.37
N PHE A 45 -6.70 20.72 -17.69
CA PHE A 45 -5.32 20.28 -17.49
C PHE A 45 -5.02 19.96 -16.01
N MET A 46 -5.43 20.83 -15.10
CA MET A 46 -5.27 20.59 -13.65
C MET A 46 -6.06 19.36 -13.18
N GLY A 47 -7.29 19.19 -13.67
CA GLY A 47 -8.13 18.03 -13.37
C GLY A 47 -7.52 16.71 -13.85
N MET A 48 -6.97 16.69 -15.08
CA MET A 48 -6.23 15.54 -15.60
C MET A 48 -5.01 15.21 -14.74
N GLY A 49 -4.24 16.22 -14.35
CA GLY A 49 -3.09 16.05 -13.45
C GLY A 49 -3.50 15.45 -12.11
N LEU A 50 -4.54 16.00 -11.46
CA LEU A 50 -5.07 15.48 -10.20
C LEU A 50 -5.50 14.01 -10.32
N ALA A 51 -6.28 13.67 -11.36
CA ALA A 51 -6.75 12.30 -11.59
C ALA A 51 -5.58 11.33 -11.84
N PHE A 52 -4.61 11.73 -12.67
CA PHE A 52 -3.45 10.90 -12.98
C PHE A 52 -2.54 10.69 -11.76
N THR A 53 -2.30 11.73 -10.96
CA THR A 53 -1.52 11.61 -9.72
C THR A 53 -2.20 10.68 -8.72
N VAL A 54 -3.51 10.80 -8.51
CA VAL A 54 -4.26 9.91 -7.61
C VAL A 54 -4.22 8.46 -8.11
N GLY A 55 -4.52 8.24 -9.39
CA GLY A 55 -4.51 6.91 -10.00
C GLY A 55 -3.14 6.23 -9.94
N SER A 56 -2.07 6.96 -10.29
CA SER A 56 -0.70 6.44 -10.26
C SER A 56 -0.21 6.17 -8.83
N THR A 57 -0.59 6.99 -7.85
CA THR A 57 -0.29 6.74 -6.43
C THR A 57 -0.91 5.42 -5.95
N ILE A 58 -2.18 5.17 -6.28
CA ILE A 58 -2.86 3.92 -5.93
C ILE A 58 -2.14 2.72 -6.56
N SER A 59 -1.79 2.80 -7.85
CA SER A 59 -1.05 1.73 -8.53
C SER A 59 0.32 1.51 -7.89
N LEU A 60 1.05 2.58 -7.57
CA LEU A 60 2.34 2.51 -6.90
C LEU A 60 2.25 1.86 -5.52
N THR A 61 1.25 2.23 -4.71
CA THR A 61 1.02 1.62 -3.39
C THR A 61 0.69 0.13 -3.50
N LYS A 62 -0.10 -0.28 -4.50
CA LYS A 62 -0.37 -1.70 -4.75
C LYS A 62 0.92 -2.44 -5.10
N THR A 63 1.69 -1.95 -6.07
CA THR A 63 2.98 -2.54 -6.44
C THR A 63 3.91 -2.69 -5.23
N GLN A 64 3.99 -1.66 -4.38
CA GLN A 64 4.83 -1.71 -3.20
C GLN A 64 4.34 -2.73 -2.16
N ARG A 65 3.02 -2.86 -1.99
CA ARG A 65 2.41 -3.88 -1.14
C ARG A 65 2.69 -5.28 -1.68
N ASP A 66 2.52 -5.49 -2.98
CA ASP A 66 2.75 -6.77 -3.63
C ASP A 66 4.22 -7.21 -3.49
N ILE A 67 5.17 -6.29 -3.65
CA ILE A 67 6.60 -6.53 -3.41
C ILE A 67 6.86 -6.92 -1.94
N HIS A 68 6.23 -6.22 -0.99
CA HIS A 68 6.39 -6.49 0.44
C HIS A 68 5.84 -7.87 0.82
N GLU A 69 4.65 -8.23 0.33
CA GLU A 69 4.04 -9.53 0.56
C GLU A 69 4.85 -10.66 -0.10
N ALA A 70 5.30 -10.49 -1.35
CA ALA A 70 6.14 -11.45 -2.04
C ALA A 70 7.44 -11.74 -1.26
N LYS A 71 8.14 -10.70 -0.78
CA LYS A 71 9.35 -10.87 0.03
C LYS A 71 9.08 -11.65 1.33
N LYS A 72 7.96 -11.33 2.01
CA LYS A 72 7.54 -12.03 3.24
C LYS A 72 7.27 -13.51 2.99
N LEU A 73 6.64 -13.85 1.86
CA LEU A 73 6.37 -15.23 1.46
C LEU A 73 7.66 -16.00 1.16
N THR A 74 8.58 -15.42 0.37
CA THR A 74 9.87 -16.05 0.05
C THR A 74 10.66 -16.38 1.31
N SER A 75 10.78 -15.45 2.26
CA SER A 75 11.48 -15.71 3.52
C SER A 75 10.85 -16.85 4.33
N LYS A 76 9.51 -16.96 4.35
CA LYS A 76 8.84 -18.08 5.02
C LYS A 76 9.12 -19.44 4.36
N ILE A 77 9.22 -19.46 3.03
CA ILE A 77 9.55 -20.69 2.27
C ILE A 77 11.00 -21.09 2.53
N GLU A 78 11.93 -20.15 2.51
CA GLU A 78 13.33 -20.38 2.84
C GLU A 78 13.49 -20.93 4.26
N GLU A 79 12.82 -20.33 5.25
CA GLU A 79 12.80 -20.82 6.63
C GLU A 79 12.29 -22.27 6.71
N ALA A 80 11.16 -22.58 6.06
CA ALA A 80 10.61 -23.95 6.05
C ALA A 80 11.53 -24.96 5.34
N ARG A 81 12.23 -24.54 4.28
CA ARG A 81 13.20 -25.38 3.57
C ARG A 81 14.44 -25.64 4.41
N VAL A 82 14.95 -24.62 5.10
CA VAL A 82 16.07 -24.74 6.05
C VAL A 82 15.69 -25.65 7.20
N GLU A 83 14.49 -25.49 7.78
CA GLU A 83 13.99 -26.35 8.85
C GLU A 83 13.90 -27.83 8.42
N LYS A 84 13.45 -28.10 7.19
CA LYS A 84 13.46 -29.45 6.61
C LYS A 84 14.88 -30.00 6.47
N LEU A 85 15.81 -29.24 5.90
CA LEU A 85 17.21 -29.68 5.74
C LEU A 85 17.88 -29.98 7.07
N LEU A 86 17.64 -29.16 8.10
CA LEU A 86 18.13 -29.39 9.46
C LEU A 86 17.53 -30.67 10.05
N THR A 87 16.23 -30.89 9.87
CA THR A 87 15.55 -32.12 10.36
C THR A 87 16.05 -33.36 9.62
N GLU A 88 16.30 -33.25 8.31
CA GLU A 88 16.89 -34.30 7.47
C GLU A 88 18.39 -34.54 7.74
N HIS A 89 19.10 -33.69 8.49
CA HIS A 89 20.49 -33.99 8.87
C HIS A 89 20.63 -34.35 10.35
N ASN A 90 19.68 -33.93 11.18
CA ASN A 90 19.63 -34.25 12.61
C ASN A 90 19.06 -35.65 12.91
N HIS A 91 18.88 -36.50 11.90
CA HIS A 91 18.59 -37.93 12.05
C HIS A 91 19.87 -38.79 11.88
N LEU A 92 20.96 -38.44 12.55
CA LEU A 92 22.08 -39.36 12.76
C LEU A 92 22.32 -39.46 14.28
N PRO A 93 22.54 -40.69 14.82
CA PRO A 93 22.45 -41.02 16.25
C PRO A 93 23.43 -40.26 17.14
#